data_AF-A0A537YT72-F1
#
_entry.id   AF-A0A537YT72-F1
#
_cell.length_a   1.000
_cell.length_b   1.000
_cell.length_c   1.000
_cell.angle_alpha   90.00
_cell.angle_beta   90.00
_cell.angle_gamma   90.00
#
_symmetry.space_group_name_H-M   'P 1'
#
loop_
_entity.id
_entity.type
_entity.pdbx_description
1 polymer ?
#
loop_
_entity_poly.entity_id
_entity_poly.type
_entity_poly.pdbx_seq_one_letter_code
_entity_poly.pdbx_strand_id
1 'polypeptide(L)'
;MVLTGGVDETGGGPVQKASLTKAKQLVPGGVIGLTGLDWLVNFLSIESLQLFAVTELAGTPVVAEEVITLPIKVHLVNPALGNNCYVGSSSNPITLNLTFNTTNPPPPNKPITGVIPKFSFDEATGILRLTDGEYVDNAFAAPGASGCVLTLFGFIPISINGLVNSQSGLPSPAGTNETRQIIDIELAPVGLVYP
;
A
#
# COMPACT_ATOMS: atom_id res chain seq x y z
N MET A 1 1.38 -3.19 -8.60
CA MET A 1 2.13 -1.93 -8.38
C MET A 1 3.60 -2.22 -8.53
N VAL A 2 4.42 -1.24 -8.88
CA VAL A 2 5.86 -1.45 -9.10
C VAL A 2 6.63 -0.37 -8.34
N LEU A 3 7.56 -0.77 -7.48
CA LEU A 3 8.53 0.13 -6.85
C LEU A 3 9.75 0.21 -7.77
N THR A 4 10.19 1.43 -8.08
CA THR A 4 11.37 1.68 -8.91
C THR A 4 12.26 2.70 -8.22
N GLY A 5 13.57 2.47 -8.23
CA GLY A 5 14.56 3.39 -7.70
C GLY A 5 15.97 2.78 -7.73
N GLY A 6 16.96 3.55 -7.30
CA GLY A 6 18.34 3.08 -7.15
C GLY A 6 18.64 2.67 -5.71
N VAL A 7 19.47 1.66 -5.53
CA VAL A 7 20.10 1.32 -4.25
C VAL A 7 21.59 1.62 -4.32
N ASP A 8 22.26 1.71 -3.18
CA ASP A 8 23.71 1.94 -3.16
C ASP A 8 24.51 0.70 -3.61
N GLU A 9 25.82 0.86 -3.72
CA GLU A 9 26.74 -0.21 -4.14
C GLU A 9 26.80 -1.40 -3.19
N THR A 10 26.32 -1.23 -1.94
CA THR A 10 26.21 -2.31 -0.96
C THR A 10 24.88 -3.07 -1.07
N GLY A 11 23.98 -2.64 -1.96
CA GLY A 11 22.67 -3.24 -2.18
C GLY A 11 21.67 -2.95 -1.05
N GLY A 12 22.00 -2.02 -0.15
CA GLY A 12 21.19 -1.65 1.01
C GLY A 12 20.93 -0.15 1.09
N GLY A 13 20.18 0.25 2.12
CA GLY A 13 19.93 1.64 2.43
C GLY A 13 18.69 2.26 1.75
N PRO A 14 18.55 3.59 1.85
CA PRO A 14 17.42 4.31 1.30
C PRO A 14 17.35 4.21 -0.23
N VAL A 15 16.18 3.89 -0.76
CA VAL A 15 15.96 3.81 -2.21
C VAL A 15 15.96 5.22 -2.80
N GLN A 16 16.97 5.49 -3.61
CA GLN A 16 17.19 6.77 -4.27
C GLN A 16 16.22 6.97 -5.43
N LYS A 17 15.63 8.17 -5.51
CA LYS A 17 14.62 8.52 -6.52
C LYS A 17 13.46 7.51 -6.57
N ALA A 18 13.08 6.97 -5.41
CA ALA A 18 12.01 5.99 -5.30
C ALA A 18 10.69 6.52 -5.86
N SER A 19 10.04 5.70 -6.68
CA SER A 19 8.71 5.94 -7.22
C SER A 19 7.89 4.66 -7.17
N LEU A 20 6.58 4.83 -7.00
CA LEU A 20 5.64 3.72 -6.94
C LEU A 20 4.58 3.89 -8.01
N THR A 21 4.55 2.97 -8.97
CA THR A 21 3.51 2.97 -10.00
C THR A 21 2.16 2.71 -9.34
N LYS A 22 1.28 3.71 -9.42
CA LYS A 22 -0.06 3.67 -8.84
C LYS A 22 -0.88 2.56 -9.50
N ALA A 23 -1.46 1.70 -8.68
CA ALA A 23 -2.47 0.72 -9.12
C ALA A 23 -3.80 1.09 -8.48
N LYS A 24 -4.86 1.26 -9.29
CA LYS A 24 -6.21 1.44 -8.79
C LYS A 24 -6.79 0.07 -8.45
N GLN A 25 -7.05 -0.15 -7.18
CA GLN A 25 -7.73 -1.36 -6.71
C GLN A 25 -9.19 -1.01 -6.42
N LEU A 26 -10.12 -1.72 -7.06
CA LEU A 26 -11.54 -1.57 -6.75
C LEU A 26 -11.78 -2.08 -5.33
N VAL A 27 -12.38 -1.24 -4.48
CA VAL A 27 -12.74 -1.61 -3.10
C VAL A 27 -14.10 -2.30 -3.12
N PRO A 28 -14.19 -3.56 -2.67
CA PRO A 28 -15.47 -4.27 -2.56
C PRO A 28 -16.48 -3.47 -1.71
N GLY A 29 -17.73 -3.41 -2.17
CA GLY A 29 -18.78 -2.61 -1.51
C GLY A 29 -18.75 -1.11 -1.80
N GLY A 30 -17.67 -0.58 -2.40
CA GLY A 30 -17.61 0.82 -2.81
C GLY A 30 -17.73 1.81 -1.63
N VAL A 31 -18.28 2.99 -1.90
CA VAL A 31 -18.53 4.02 -0.88
C VAL A 31 -19.55 3.55 0.16
N ILE A 32 -20.50 2.69 -0.21
CA ILE A 32 -21.47 2.12 0.73
C ILE A 32 -20.74 1.20 1.71
N GLY A 33 -19.93 0.29 1.20
CA GLY A 33 -19.10 -0.58 2.04
C GLY A 33 -18.12 0.19 2.92
N LEU A 34 -17.66 1.37 2.48
CA LEU A 34 -16.79 2.25 3.25
C LEU A 34 -17.54 3.04 4.34
N THR A 35 -18.82 3.35 4.13
CA THR A 35 -19.58 4.25 5.00
C THR A 35 -20.69 3.56 5.79
N GLY A 36 -21.14 2.37 5.41
CA GLY A 36 -22.35 1.74 5.94
C GLY A 36 -23.65 2.51 5.61
N LEU A 37 -23.62 3.47 4.68
CA LEU A 37 -24.77 4.29 4.31
C LEU A 37 -25.47 3.72 3.06
N ASP A 38 -26.25 2.65 3.25
CA ASP A 38 -26.94 1.97 2.15
C ASP A 38 -27.88 2.90 1.36
N TRP A 39 -28.44 3.92 2.01
CA TRP A 39 -29.35 4.88 1.40
C TRP A 39 -28.71 5.74 0.30
N LEU A 40 -27.38 5.75 0.17
CA LEU A 40 -26.67 6.50 -0.88
C LEU A 40 -27.06 6.08 -2.30
N VAL A 41 -27.55 4.85 -2.50
CA VAL A 41 -28.06 4.38 -3.82
C VAL A 41 -29.22 5.22 -4.34
N ASN A 42 -29.96 5.90 -3.47
CA ASN A 42 -31.10 6.74 -3.84
C ASN A 42 -30.66 8.14 -4.29
N PHE A 43 -29.39 8.49 -4.06
CA PHE A 43 -28.87 9.83 -4.31
C PHE A 43 -27.71 9.84 -5.31
N LEU A 44 -26.92 8.77 -5.36
CA LEU A 44 -25.74 8.63 -6.21
C LEU A 44 -25.94 7.53 -7.25
N SER A 45 -25.41 7.74 -8.45
CA SER A 45 -25.34 6.69 -9.49
C SER A 45 -24.42 5.55 -9.02
N ILE A 46 -24.68 4.33 -9.51
CA ILE A 46 -23.88 3.14 -9.16
C ILE A 46 -22.39 3.33 -9.52
N GLU A 47 -22.10 3.98 -10.65
CA GLU A 47 -20.72 4.30 -11.06
C GLU A 47 -20.04 5.26 -10.06
N SER A 48 -20.79 6.25 -9.54
CA SER A 48 -20.29 7.18 -8.53
C SER A 48 -20.17 6.58 -7.13
N LEU A 49 -20.62 5.33 -6.93
CA LEU A 49 -20.41 4.58 -5.69
C LEU A 49 -19.16 3.70 -5.76
N GLN A 50 -18.52 3.55 -6.93
CA GLN A 50 -17.27 2.82 -7.06
C GLN A 50 -16.15 3.53 -6.32
N LEU A 51 -15.49 2.82 -5.42
CA LEU A 51 -14.38 3.33 -4.65
C LEU A 51 -13.10 2.65 -5.09
N PHE A 52 -12.05 3.43 -5.30
CA PHE A 52 -10.72 2.91 -5.60
C PHE A 52 -9.76 3.19 -4.45
N ALA A 53 -8.98 2.19 -4.06
CA ALA A 53 -7.82 2.37 -3.21
C ALA A 53 -6.57 2.51 -4.11
N VAL A 54 -5.76 3.52 -3.84
CA VAL A 54 -4.50 3.76 -4.54
C VAL A 54 -3.39 3.93 -3.51
N THR A 55 -2.44 3.00 -3.50
CA THR A 55 -1.28 3.07 -2.62
C THR A 55 -0.27 4.09 -3.14
N GLU A 56 0.24 4.93 -2.24
CA GLU A 56 1.24 5.94 -2.51
C GLU A 56 2.37 5.86 -1.49
N LEU A 57 3.60 6.22 -1.88
CA LEU A 57 4.68 6.38 -0.93
C LEU A 57 4.38 7.54 0.02
N ALA A 58 4.58 7.28 1.31
CA ALA A 58 4.46 8.26 2.37
C ALA A 58 5.82 8.71 2.91
N GLY A 59 6.90 8.04 2.50
CA GLY A 59 8.29 8.39 2.81
C GLY A 59 9.27 7.63 1.89
N THR A 60 10.55 7.69 2.21
CA THR A 60 11.60 6.98 1.46
C THR A 60 11.62 5.50 1.83
N PRO A 61 11.45 4.58 0.87
CA PRO A 61 11.64 3.15 1.10
C PRO A 61 13.08 2.84 1.48
N VAL A 62 13.29 1.79 2.26
CA VAL A 62 14.61 1.32 2.66
C VAL A 62 14.71 -0.17 2.34
N VAL A 63 15.79 -0.58 1.70
CA VAL A 63 16.12 -1.99 1.46
C VAL A 63 17.26 -2.36 2.40
N ALA A 64 17.14 -3.47 3.10
CA ALA A 64 18.19 -3.99 3.97
C ALA A 64 18.17 -5.51 3.93
N GLU A 65 19.18 -6.10 3.29
CA GLU A 65 19.28 -7.56 3.11
C GLU A 65 18.00 -8.13 2.48
N GLU A 66 17.24 -8.92 3.25
CA GLU A 66 16.00 -9.59 2.83
C GLU A 66 14.73 -8.86 3.30
N VAL A 67 14.87 -7.60 3.73
CA VAL A 67 13.78 -6.79 4.27
C VAL A 67 13.64 -5.50 3.45
N ILE A 68 12.39 -5.17 3.12
CA ILE A 68 12.02 -3.87 2.55
C ILE A 68 11.10 -3.15 3.52
N THR A 69 11.55 -2.01 4.03
CA THR A 69 10.70 -1.09 4.78
C THR A 69 10.03 -0.12 3.80
N LEU A 70 8.71 -0.19 3.71
CA LEU A 70 7.92 0.58 2.75
C LEU A 70 6.89 1.45 3.48
N PRO A 71 7.17 2.74 3.70
CA PRO A 71 6.20 3.68 4.26
C PRO A 71 5.19 4.07 3.18
N ILE A 72 3.92 3.72 3.38
CA ILE A 72 2.83 3.98 2.44
C ILE A 72 1.67 4.74 3.10
N LYS A 73 0.82 5.31 2.25
CA LYS A 73 -0.52 5.76 2.58
C LYS A 73 -1.46 5.29 1.47
N VAL A 74 -2.74 5.11 1.79
CA VAL A 74 -3.74 4.66 0.82
C VAL A 74 -4.71 5.79 0.53
N HIS A 75 -4.75 6.26 -0.71
CA HIS A 75 -5.72 7.23 -1.19
C HIS A 75 -7.01 6.52 -1.58
N LEU A 76 -8.11 6.90 -0.94
CA LEU A 76 -9.46 6.49 -1.27
C LEU A 76 -10.05 7.46 -2.29
N VAL A 77 -10.17 7.02 -3.54
CA VAL A 77 -10.56 7.85 -4.68
C VAL A 77 -11.98 7.52 -5.10
N ASN A 78 -12.86 8.52 -5.01
CA ASN A 78 -14.23 8.46 -5.48
C ASN A 78 -14.75 9.89 -5.76
N PRO A 79 -15.61 10.12 -6.79
CA PRO A 79 -16.10 11.46 -7.12
C PRO A 79 -16.91 12.16 -6.03
N ALA A 80 -17.61 11.41 -5.16
CA ALA A 80 -18.37 11.95 -4.05
C ALA A 80 -17.49 12.21 -2.80
N LEU A 81 -16.27 11.66 -2.77
CA LEU A 81 -15.29 11.89 -1.74
C LEU A 81 -14.35 13.04 -2.13
N GLY A 82 -13.98 13.87 -1.15
CA GLY A 82 -12.93 14.86 -1.34
C GLY A 82 -11.60 14.20 -1.71
N ASN A 83 -10.79 14.91 -2.50
CA ASN A 83 -9.47 14.46 -3.01
C ASN A 83 -8.40 14.17 -1.94
N ASN A 84 -8.76 14.28 -0.67
CA ASN A 84 -7.86 14.16 0.47
C ASN A 84 -8.26 13.02 1.42
N CYS A 85 -9.06 12.05 0.98
CA CYS A 85 -9.44 10.91 1.81
C CYS A 85 -8.32 9.86 1.81
N TYR A 86 -7.55 9.77 2.90
CA TYR A 86 -6.43 8.84 3.03
C TYR A 86 -6.53 7.99 4.29
N VAL A 87 -6.07 6.73 4.20
CA VAL A 87 -5.65 5.94 5.36
C VAL A 87 -4.14 6.11 5.53
N GLY A 88 -3.72 6.58 6.71
CA GLY A 88 -2.35 7.03 6.95
C GLY A 88 -2.05 8.39 6.32
N SER A 89 -0.85 8.90 6.59
CA SER A 89 -0.34 10.17 6.06
C SER A 89 1.18 10.13 5.91
N SER A 90 1.78 11.18 5.34
CA SER A 90 3.24 11.30 5.28
C SER A 90 3.90 11.49 6.66
N SER A 91 3.15 11.97 7.66
CA SER A 91 3.65 12.12 9.04
C SER A 91 3.31 10.92 9.93
N ASN A 92 2.32 10.11 9.55
CA ASN A 92 1.92 8.89 10.23
C ASN A 92 1.55 7.83 9.19
N PRO A 93 2.55 7.20 8.55
CA PRO A 93 2.32 6.25 7.46
C PRO A 93 1.88 4.88 7.98
N ILE A 94 1.39 4.04 7.06
CA ILE A 94 1.43 2.59 7.24
C ILE A 94 2.85 2.16 6.90
N THR A 95 3.60 1.66 7.88
CA THR A 95 4.97 1.19 7.65
C THR A 95 4.96 -0.32 7.50
N LEU A 96 5.13 -0.80 6.26
CA LEU A 96 5.30 -2.22 5.99
C LEU A 96 6.77 -2.61 6.16
N ASN A 97 7.04 -3.73 6.83
CA ASN A 97 8.35 -4.36 6.93
C ASN A 97 8.28 -5.71 6.22
N LEU A 98 8.37 -5.65 4.90
CA LEU A 98 8.21 -6.79 4.01
C LEU A 98 9.45 -7.67 4.10
N THR A 99 9.27 -8.96 4.38
CA THR A 99 10.38 -9.92 4.47
C THR A 99 10.02 -11.28 3.88
N PHE A 100 11.02 -12.04 3.45
CA PHE A 100 10.87 -13.46 3.12
C PHE A 100 10.91 -14.35 4.36
N ASN A 101 11.47 -13.84 5.47
CA ASN A 101 11.62 -14.57 6.72
C ASN A 101 10.31 -14.74 7.48
N THR A 102 10.34 -15.56 8.53
CA THR A 102 9.20 -15.73 9.43
C THR A 102 8.96 -14.45 10.25
N THR A 103 7.75 -13.91 10.20
CA THR A 103 7.34 -12.73 10.97
C THR A 103 7.15 -13.05 12.46
N ASN A 104 7.18 -12.01 13.30
CA ASN A 104 6.87 -12.13 14.73
C ASN A 104 5.82 -11.08 15.16
N PRO A 105 4.55 -11.25 14.74
CA PRO A 105 3.50 -10.28 15.04
C PRO A 105 3.01 -10.39 16.49
N PRO A 106 2.50 -9.29 17.08
CA PRO A 106 1.68 -9.39 18.28
C PRO A 106 0.43 -10.25 18.03
N PRO A 107 -0.13 -10.91 19.07
CA PRO A 107 -1.44 -11.55 18.96
C PRO A 107 -2.52 -10.54 18.53
N PRO A 108 -3.59 -10.96 17.81
CA PRO A 108 -3.97 -12.34 17.51
C PRO A 108 -3.30 -12.97 16.28
N ASN A 109 -2.58 -12.20 15.46
CA ASN A 109 -1.87 -12.76 14.32
C ASN A 109 -0.85 -13.80 14.75
N LYS A 110 -0.64 -14.80 13.89
CA LYS A 110 0.39 -15.84 14.05
C LYS A 110 1.55 -15.55 13.10
N PRO A 111 2.78 -15.99 13.43
CA PRO A 111 3.89 -15.94 12.49
C PRO A 111 3.52 -16.48 11.11
N ILE A 112 3.91 -15.76 10.06
CA ILE A 112 3.81 -16.18 8.67
C ILE A 112 5.20 -16.11 8.04
N THR A 113 5.46 -16.94 7.02
CA THR A 113 6.74 -16.98 6.32
C THR A 113 6.50 -16.69 4.85
N GLY A 114 7.41 -15.93 4.24
CA GLY A 114 7.38 -15.64 2.81
C GLY A 114 8.01 -16.76 1.99
N VAL A 115 8.24 -16.45 0.71
CA VAL A 115 8.89 -17.35 -0.25
C VAL A 115 10.12 -16.65 -0.81
N ILE A 116 11.29 -17.24 -0.59
CA ILE A 116 12.55 -16.75 -1.16
C ILE A 116 12.48 -16.92 -2.69
N PRO A 117 12.73 -15.85 -3.47
CA PRO A 117 12.61 -15.90 -4.93
C PRO A 117 13.71 -16.74 -5.58
N LYS A 118 13.44 -17.21 -6.80
CA LYS A 118 14.43 -17.91 -7.63
C LYS A 118 15.34 -16.90 -8.31
N PHE A 119 16.64 -17.17 -8.26
CA PHE A 119 17.66 -16.34 -8.87
C PHE A 119 17.93 -16.74 -10.33
N SER A 120 18.02 -15.76 -11.23
CA SER A 120 18.58 -15.93 -12.56
C SER A 120 19.35 -14.70 -13.01
N PHE A 121 20.46 -14.90 -13.71
CA PHE A 121 21.27 -13.82 -14.25
C PHE A 121 21.34 -13.93 -15.77
N ASP A 122 21.05 -12.82 -16.44
CA ASP A 122 21.11 -12.72 -17.90
C ASP A 122 22.41 -12.04 -18.30
N GLU A 123 23.39 -12.84 -18.74
CA GLU A 123 24.73 -12.35 -19.10
C GLU A 123 24.70 -11.37 -20.28
N ALA A 124 23.73 -11.48 -21.20
CA ALA A 124 23.66 -10.63 -22.38
C ALA A 124 23.17 -9.21 -22.03
N THR A 125 22.26 -9.11 -21.06
CA THR A 125 21.70 -7.83 -20.62
C THR A 125 22.31 -7.30 -19.32
N GLY A 126 23.07 -8.13 -18.59
CA GLY A 126 23.58 -7.80 -17.26
C GLY A 126 22.50 -7.66 -16.19
N ILE A 127 21.28 -8.15 -16.45
CA ILE A 127 20.13 -8.03 -15.55
C ILE A 127 20.10 -9.25 -14.61
N LEU A 128 20.02 -8.96 -13.32
CA LEU A 128 19.69 -9.92 -12.29
C LEU A 128 18.18 -9.95 -12.07
N ARG A 129 17.57 -11.14 -12.18
CA ARG A 129 16.14 -11.37 -11.93
C ARG A 129 15.93 -12.28 -10.73
N LEU A 130 15.03 -11.88 -9.86
CA LEU A 130 14.51 -12.69 -8.76
C LEU A 130 13.02 -12.88 -9.00
N THR A 131 12.54 -14.10 -9.19
CA THR A 131 11.15 -14.36 -9.59
C THR A 131 10.45 -15.34 -8.65
N ASP A 132 9.12 -15.35 -8.69
CA ASP A 132 8.26 -16.22 -7.88
C ASP A 132 8.48 -16.05 -6.36
N GLY A 133 8.89 -14.86 -5.91
CA GLY A 133 9.03 -14.56 -4.48
C GLY A 133 7.71 -14.19 -3.83
N GLU A 134 7.64 -14.29 -2.50
CA GLU A 134 6.53 -13.78 -1.71
C GLU A 134 7.04 -13.01 -0.50
N TYR A 135 6.85 -11.70 -0.50
CA TYR A 135 7.06 -10.87 0.67
C TYR A 135 5.85 -10.94 1.61
N VAL A 136 6.11 -11.02 2.91
CA VAL A 136 5.08 -11.03 3.94
C VAL A 136 5.31 -9.97 5.01
N ASP A 137 4.22 -9.43 5.55
CA ASP A 137 4.21 -8.68 6.81
C ASP A 137 2.82 -8.80 7.46
N ASN A 138 2.78 -9.09 8.75
CA ASN A 138 1.53 -9.11 9.52
C ASN A 138 1.68 -8.53 10.93
N ALA A 139 2.74 -7.76 11.15
CA ALA A 139 3.03 -7.07 12.40
C ALA A 139 2.77 -5.56 12.31
N PHE A 140 2.44 -5.03 11.14
CA PHE A 140 2.20 -3.60 10.95
C PHE A 140 0.86 -3.12 11.55
N ALA A 141 0.85 -1.86 11.98
CA ALA A 141 -0.36 -1.12 12.33
C ALA A 141 -0.81 -0.24 11.16
N ALA A 142 -2.11 0.02 11.07
CA ALA A 142 -2.69 0.95 10.10
C ALA A 142 -3.30 2.16 10.83
N PRO A 143 -2.83 3.39 10.56
CA PRO A 143 -3.43 4.59 11.14
C PRO A 143 -4.87 4.82 10.69
N GLY A 144 -5.56 5.73 11.39
CA GLY A 144 -6.91 6.15 11.02
C GLY A 144 -6.96 6.86 9.67
N ALA A 145 -8.16 6.85 9.08
CA ALA A 145 -8.50 7.66 7.94
C ALA A 145 -8.54 9.16 8.30
N SER A 146 -8.14 9.99 7.35
CA SER A 146 -8.12 11.45 7.47
C SER A 146 -8.53 12.11 6.15
N GLY A 147 -9.04 13.34 6.24
CA GLY A 147 -9.44 14.14 5.08
C GLY A 147 -10.61 13.59 4.24
N CYS A 148 -11.31 12.57 4.73
CA CYS A 148 -12.48 12.01 4.08
C CYS A 148 -13.69 12.92 4.28
N VAL A 149 -14.10 13.56 3.19
CA VAL A 149 -15.28 14.43 3.13
C VAL A 149 -16.22 13.87 2.08
N LEU A 150 -17.45 13.55 2.46
CA LEU A 150 -18.51 13.16 1.54
C LEU A 150 -19.35 14.39 1.20
N THR A 151 -19.57 14.66 -0.08
CA THR A 151 -20.43 15.78 -0.51
C THR A 151 -21.83 15.28 -0.80
N LEU A 152 -22.77 15.55 0.10
CA LEU A 152 -24.18 15.23 -0.08
C LEU A 152 -24.92 16.36 -0.79
N PHE A 153 -25.97 16.02 -1.55
CA PHE A 153 -26.79 16.99 -2.27
C PHE A 153 -26.03 17.88 -3.26
N GLY A 154 -24.76 17.54 -3.56
CA GLY A 154 -23.88 18.32 -4.42
C GLY A 154 -23.24 19.56 -3.75
N PHE A 155 -23.56 19.87 -2.49
CA PHE A 155 -23.06 21.09 -1.83
C PHE A 155 -22.86 20.98 -0.31
N ILE A 156 -23.24 19.88 0.34
CA ILE A 156 -23.10 19.70 1.79
C ILE A 156 -21.88 18.84 2.09
N PRO A 157 -20.73 19.41 2.50
CA PRO A 157 -19.57 18.63 2.88
C PRO A 157 -19.74 18.07 4.29
N ILE A 158 -19.59 16.75 4.44
CA ILE A 158 -19.64 16.06 5.73
C ILE A 158 -18.33 15.31 5.92
N SER A 159 -17.63 15.58 7.03
CA SER A 159 -16.48 14.76 7.41
C SER A 159 -16.94 13.37 7.83
N ILE A 160 -16.42 12.35 7.16
CA ILE A 160 -16.78 10.95 7.39
C ILE A 160 -15.60 10.11 7.91
N ASN A 161 -14.51 10.74 8.38
CA ASN A 161 -13.34 10.03 8.91
C ASN A 161 -13.73 8.96 9.96
N GLY A 162 -14.59 9.32 10.92
CA GLY A 162 -15.05 8.41 11.96
C GLY A 162 -15.85 7.22 11.41
N LEU A 163 -16.61 7.43 10.33
CA LEU A 163 -17.39 6.40 9.69
C LEU A 163 -16.52 5.44 8.88
N VAL A 164 -15.58 5.98 8.10
CA VAL A 164 -14.53 5.21 7.41
C VAL A 164 -13.75 4.36 8.42
N ASN A 165 -13.37 4.95 9.55
CA ASN A 165 -12.65 4.29 10.62
C ASN A 165 -13.45 3.14 11.23
N SER A 166 -14.69 3.40 11.63
CA SER A 166 -15.55 2.38 12.23
C SER A 166 -15.78 1.22 11.27
N GLN A 167 -16.05 1.51 10.00
CA GLN A 167 -16.44 0.51 9.01
C GLN A 167 -15.24 -0.30 8.50
N SER A 168 -14.05 0.30 8.46
CA SER A 168 -12.81 -0.35 8.00
C SER A 168 -11.96 -0.92 9.15
N GLY A 169 -12.39 -0.77 10.40
CA GLY A 169 -11.63 -1.22 11.58
C GLY A 169 -10.35 -0.41 11.84
N LEU A 170 -10.37 0.90 11.58
CA LEU A 170 -9.23 1.79 11.74
C LEU A 170 -9.37 2.72 12.98
N PRO A 171 -8.26 3.13 13.61
CA PRO A 171 -6.91 2.62 13.41
C PRO A 171 -6.83 1.13 13.79
N SER A 172 -6.12 0.37 12.98
CA SER A 172 -5.92 -1.07 13.19
C SER A 172 -4.58 -1.28 13.90
N PRO A 173 -4.56 -1.87 15.10
CA PRO A 173 -3.31 -2.09 15.82
C PRO A 173 -2.39 -3.10 15.10
N ALA A 174 -1.13 -3.16 15.53
CA ALA A 174 -0.23 -4.22 15.11
C ALA A 174 -0.79 -5.59 15.54
N GLY A 175 -0.64 -6.60 14.69
CA GLY A 175 -1.13 -7.96 14.97
C GLY A 175 -2.56 -8.25 14.52
N THR A 176 -3.23 -7.32 13.83
CA THR A 176 -4.56 -7.52 13.21
C THR A 176 -4.57 -7.28 11.70
N ASN A 177 -3.42 -6.97 11.10
CA ASN A 177 -3.28 -6.72 9.66
C ASN A 177 -2.34 -7.75 9.04
N GLU A 178 -2.54 -8.09 7.76
CA GLU A 178 -1.66 -9.00 7.02
C GLU A 178 -1.53 -8.49 5.57
N THR A 179 -0.32 -8.61 5.03
CA THR A 179 -0.03 -8.41 3.61
C THR A 179 0.87 -9.54 3.12
N ARG A 180 0.54 -10.02 1.92
CA ARG A 180 1.30 -10.99 1.15
C ARG A 180 1.45 -10.44 -0.25
N GLN A 181 2.67 -10.37 -0.75
CA GLN A 181 2.98 -9.78 -2.04
C GLN A 181 3.79 -10.77 -2.85
N ILE A 182 3.19 -11.31 -3.90
CA ILE A 182 3.92 -12.02 -4.93
C ILE A 182 4.77 -10.99 -5.67
N ILE A 183 6.07 -11.23 -5.75
CA ILE A 183 7.04 -10.27 -6.27
C ILE A 183 7.98 -10.91 -7.26
N ASP A 184 8.30 -10.10 -8.27
CA ASP A 184 9.47 -10.25 -9.10
C ASP A 184 10.34 -9.00 -8.93
N ILE A 185 11.65 -9.17 -8.87
CA ILE A 185 12.62 -8.08 -8.74
C ILE A 185 13.58 -8.16 -9.92
N GLU A 186 13.80 -7.03 -10.59
CA GLU A 186 14.86 -6.88 -11.60
C GLU A 186 15.86 -5.84 -11.11
N LEU A 187 17.14 -6.21 -11.13
CA LEU A 187 18.26 -5.35 -10.77
C LEU A 187 19.18 -5.23 -11.98
N ALA A 188 19.51 -3.99 -12.34
CA ALA A 188 20.42 -3.68 -13.42
C ALA A 188 21.47 -2.65 -12.95
N PRO A 189 22.74 -2.78 -13.38
CA PRO A 189 23.75 -1.76 -13.17
C PRO A 189 23.29 -0.40 -13.70
N VAL A 190 23.57 0.68 -12.95
CA VAL A 190 23.17 2.06 -13.34
C VAL A 190 23.63 2.43 -14.75
N GLY A 191 24.84 2.01 -15.15
CA GLY A 191 25.41 2.31 -16.46
C GLY A 191 24.69 1.63 -17.64
N LEU A 192 23.84 0.63 -17.38
CA LEU A 192 23.01 -0.01 -18.41
C LEU A 192 21.62 0.64 -18.53
N VAL A 193 21.16 1.33 -17.48
CA VAL A 193 19.84 1.98 -17.44
C VAL A 193 19.92 3.45 -17.87
N TYR A 194 21.02 4.13 -17.54
CA TYR A 194 21.28 5.53 -17.87
C TYR A 194 22.62 5.65 -18.61
N PRO A 195 22.65 5.37 -19.93
CA PRO A 195 23.86 5.50 -20.75
C PRO A 195 24.29 6.96 -20.98
#